data_AF-A0A7C0U6F0-F1
#
_entry.id   AF-A0A7C0U6F0-F1
#
_cell.length_a   1.000
_cell.length_b   1.000
_cell.length_c   1.000
_cell.angle_alpha   90.00
_cell.angle_beta   90.00
_cell.angle_gamma   90.00
#
_symmetry.space_group_name_H-M   'P 1'
#
loop_
_entity.id
_entity.type
_entity.pdbx_description
1 polymer ?
#
loop_
_entity_poly.entity_id
_entity_poly.type
_entity_poly.pdbx_seq_one_letter_code
_entity_poly.pdbx_strand_id
1 'polypeptide(L)'
;MTPLERAFEQWDLLLEVTRLRKEELTRERGGSKGPLVVGEEAQELFSKAACVLGRVLDRECPLPKMVFYPAISQLKGRFRRLSLGLGASLMGISGLVVYMVSVGQLSVTEGYYCALPILFVLPFPWSLYRRMGEYMDRGSYYLQEERTVVIYDLPRGRFLSYCAHELAFHLLMVEGPSWEFYGWGWARGVQRLVSEKLGEGALAASLELMVGELRVALGWLSREGGKPLPSWVKRLPSPYHKPWWSAFWSGQKEITYSLLGRALSTAHFQLLEAQDGPGVYKDYLDKRVDERWLFVSSDPREWLETGD
;
A
#
# COMPACT_ATOMS: atom_id res chain seq x y z
N MET A 1 11.32 -5.00 -27.23
CA MET A 1 11.44 -3.81 -26.38
C MET A 1 11.04 -4.17 -24.98
N THR A 2 11.96 -4.08 -24.04
CA THR A 2 11.74 -4.48 -22.66
C THR A 2 10.85 -3.47 -21.90
N PRO A 3 10.28 -3.82 -20.74
CA PRO A 3 9.52 -2.88 -19.91
C PRO A 3 10.31 -1.63 -19.55
N LEU A 4 11.63 -1.78 -19.33
CA LEU A 4 12.53 -0.68 -19.00
C LEU A 4 12.74 0.25 -20.19
N GLU A 5 13.13 -0.31 -21.35
CA GLU A 5 13.29 0.44 -22.60
C GLU A 5 12.01 1.20 -22.94
N ARG A 6 10.85 0.53 -22.86
CA ARG A 6 9.54 1.13 -23.10
C ARG A 6 9.30 2.33 -22.19
N ALA A 7 9.59 2.19 -20.90
CA ALA A 7 9.39 3.28 -19.94
C ALA A 7 10.31 4.48 -20.20
N PHE A 8 11.54 4.25 -20.68
CA PHE A 8 12.45 5.32 -21.05
C PHE A 8 12.06 6.03 -22.35
N GLU A 9 11.71 5.28 -23.38
CA GLU A 9 11.26 5.80 -24.67
C GLU A 9 9.94 6.57 -24.52
N GLN A 10 9.03 6.05 -23.71
CA GLN A 10 7.68 6.61 -23.49
C GLN A 10 7.60 7.46 -22.22
N TRP A 11 8.72 8.07 -21.82
CA TRP A 11 8.81 8.90 -20.61
C TRP A 11 7.71 9.97 -20.54
N ASP A 12 7.47 10.70 -21.64
CA ASP A 12 6.48 11.77 -21.67
C ASP A 12 5.04 11.22 -21.57
N LEU A 13 4.77 10.07 -22.18
CA LEU A 13 3.49 9.38 -22.04
C LEU A 13 3.29 8.90 -20.60
N LEU A 14 4.33 8.38 -19.94
CA LEU A 14 4.25 7.95 -18.55
C LEU A 14 3.96 9.14 -17.61
N LEU A 15 4.58 10.30 -17.87
CA LEU A 15 4.29 11.55 -17.15
C LEU A 15 2.83 11.98 -17.36
N GLU A 16 2.34 11.91 -18.59
CA GLU A 16 0.97 12.28 -18.92
C GLU A 16 -0.05 11.34 -18.26
N VAL A 17 0.15 10.03 -18.34
CA VAL A 17 -0.71 9.04 -17.66
C VAL A 17 -0.69 9.27 -16.16
N THR A 18 0.47 9.53 -15.57
CA THR A 18 0.58 9.83 -14.13
C THR A 18 -0.20 11.10 -13.77
N ARG A 19 -0.17 12.12 -14.63
CA ARG A 19 -0.96 13.35 -14.45
C ARG A 19 -2.46 13.05 -14.49
N LEU A 20 -2.92 12.27 -15.47
CA LEU A 20 -4.33 11.87 -15.61
C LEU A 20 -4.82 11.08 -14.38
N ARG A 21 -4.04 10.12 -13.86
CA ARG A 21 -4.40 9.37 -12.65
C ARG A 21 -4.45 10.24 -11.40
N LYS A 22 -3.57 11.23 -11.29
CA LYS A 22 -3.63 12.24 -10.22
C LYS A 22 -4.88 13.12 -10.35
N GLU A 23 -5.28 13.49 -11.55
CA GLU A 23 -6.49 14.28 -11.80
C GLU A 23 -7.77 13.48 -11.50
N GLU A 24 -7.82 12.19 -11.87
CA GLU A 24 -8.84 11.24 -11.40
C GLU A 24 -8.90 11.20 -9.88
N LEU A 25 -7.76 11.02 -9.19
CA LEU A 25 -7.71 10.98 -7.73
C LEU A 25 -8.25 12.28 -7.10
N THR A 26 -7.94 13.42 -7.72
CA THR A 26 -8.38 14.74 -7.22
C THR A 26 -9.90 14.92 -7.36
N ARG A 27 -10.53 14.27 -8.35
CA ARG A 27 -11.98 14.28 -8.54
C ARG A 27 -12.71 13.43 -7.49
N GLU A 28 -12.12 12.31 -7.08
CA GLU A 28 -12.69 11.35 -6.11
C GLU A 28 -12.67 11.82 -4.62
N ARG A 29 -12.76 13.14 -4.36
CA ARG A 29 -12.58 13.76 -3.03
C ARG A 29 -13.28 12.97 -1.90
N GLY A 30 -12.48 12.55 -0.91
CA GLY A 30 -12.99 11.98 0.35
C GLY A 30 -13.30 10.47 0.35
N GLY A 31 -13.17 9.77 -0.78
CA GLY A 31 -13.65 8.39 -0.95
C GLY A 31 -12.99 7.31 -0.08
N SER A 32 -11.74 7.48 0.35
CA SER A 32 -11.07 6.45 1.17
C SER A 32 -11.45 6.48 2.66
N LYS A 33 -12.26 7.46 3.08
CA LYS A 33 -12.70 7.65 4.46
C LYS A 33 -14.14 7.14 4.63
N GLY A 34 -14.35 6.30 5.62
CA GLY A 34 -15.67 5.72 5.89
C GLY A 34 -15.66 4.89 7.18
N PRO A 35 -16.82 4.34 7.59
CA PRO A 35 -16.87 3.39 8.69
C PRO A 35 -15.97 2.17 8.39
N LEU A 36 -15.43 1.58 9.45
CA LEU A 36 -14.70 0.32 9.34
C LEU A 36 -15.69 -0.78 8.99
N VAL A 37 -15.32 -1.64 8.04
CA VAL A 37 -16.07 -2.84 7.72
C VAL A 37 -16.06 -3.78 8.93
N VAL A 38 -17.17 -4.46 9.17
CA VAL A 38 -17.32 -5.49 10.22
C VAL A 38 -17.45 -6.89 9.60
N GLY A 39 -17.22 -7.94 10.39
CA GLY A 39 -17.04 -9.30 9.88
C GLY A 39 -18.20 -9.87 9.06
N GLU A 40 -19.45 -9.60 9.44
CA GLU A 40 -20.62 -10.08 8.69
C GLU A 40 -20.74 -9.41 7.30
N GLU A 41 -20.40 -8.12 7.22
CA GLU A 41 -20.42 -7.33 5.99
C GLU A 41 -19.23 -7.67 5.07
N ALA A 42 -18.08 -8.05 5.65
CA ALA A 42 -16.85 -8.31 4.91
C ALA A 42 -17.02 -9.37 3.82
N GLN A 43 -17.73 -10.46 4.12
CA GLN A 43 -17.96 -11.54 3.16
C GLN A 43 -18.86 -11.09 1.99
N GLU A 44 -19.91 -10.31 2.29
CA GLU A 44 -20.80 -9.76 1.26
C GLU A 44 -20.03 -8.83 0.31
N LEU A 45 -19.22 -7.93 0.87
CA LEU A 45 -18.39 -7.01 0.09
C LEU A 45 -17.33 -7.75 -0.74
N PHE A 46 -16.76 -8.83 -0.19
CA PHE A 46 -15.80 -9.66 -0.91
C PHE A 46 -16.45 -10.35 -2.11
N SER A 47 -17.63 -10.97 -1.92
CA SER A 47 -18.41 -11.58 -3.00
C SER A 47 -18.87 -10.54 -4.03
N LYS A 48 -19.25 -9.34 -3.59
CA LYS A 48 -19.57 -8.21 -4.49
C LYS A 48 -18.36 -7.85 -5.36
N ALA A 49 -17.17 -7.72 -4.79
CA ALA A 49 -15.95 -7.43 -5.52
C ALA A 49 -15.62 -8.52 -6.55
N ALA A 50 -15.78 -9.79 -6.20
CA ALA A 50 -15.56 -10.91 -7.11
C ALA A 50 -16.55 -10.92 -8.28
N CYS A 51 -17.83 -10.62 -8.02
CA CYS A 51 -18.84 -10.51 -9.07
C CYS A 51 -18.52 -9.37 -10.05
N VAL A 52 -18.08 -8.20 -9.54
CA VAL A 52 -17.68 -7.08 -10.39
C VAL A 52 -16.41 -7.40 -11.18
N LEU A 53 -15.41 -8.02 -10.55
CA LEU A 53 -14.20 -8.51 -11.24
C LEU A 53 -14.57 -9.41 -12.41
N GLY A 54 -15.47 -10.38 -12.17
CA GLY A 54 -15.87 -11.31 -13.22
C GLY A 54 -16.58 -10.63 -14.40
N ARG A 55 -17.33 -9.56 -14.16
CA ARG A 55 -17.92 -8.74 -15.24
C ARG A 55 -16.88 -7.89 -15.97
N VAL A 56 -15.89 -7.34 -15.26
CA VAL A 56 -14.84 -6.49 -15.85
C VAL A 56 -13.93 -7.31 -16.77
N LEU A 57 -13.60 -8.54 -16.37
CA LEU A 57 -12.73 -9.42 -17.13
C LEU A 57 -13.47 -10.43 -18.01
N ASP A 58 -14.80 -10.50 -17.90
CA ASP A 58 -15.64 -11.48 -18.60
C ASP A 58 -15.17 -12.92 -18.32
N ARG A 59 -14.96 -13.20 -17.03
CA ARG A 59 -14.43 -14.46 -16.49
C ARG A 59 -15.10 -14.78 -15.16
N GLU A 60 -15.30 -16.05 -14.86
CA GLU A 60 -15.66 -16.43 -13.50
C GLU A 60 -14.40 -16.37 -12.63
N CYS A 61 -14.45 -15.65 -11.51
CA CYS A 61 -13.37 -15.67 -10.54
C CYS A 61 -13.63 -16.82 -9.56
N PRO A 62 -12.77 -17.85 -9.48
CA PRO A 62 -12.83 -18.80 -8.39
C PRO A 62 -12.64 -18.01 -7.09
N LEU A 63 -13.56 -18.18 -6.13
CA LEU A 63 -13.51 -17.43 -4.89
C LEU A 63 -12.44 -18.03 -3.97
N PRO A 64 -11.36 -17.29 -3.63
CA PRO A 64 -10.43 -17.75 -2.62
C PRO A 64 -11.08 -17.66 -1.23
N LYS A 65 -10.53 -18.41 -0.28
CA LYS A 65 -10.96 -18.31 1.12
C LYS A 65 -10.61 -16.92 1.64
N MET A 66 -11.59 -16.23 2.24
CA MET A 66 -11.38 -14.91 2.85
C MET A 66 -11.31 -15.05 4.37
N VAL A 67 -10.27 -14.48 4.97
CA VAL A 67 -10.10 -14.39 6.43
C VAL A 67 -10.13 -12.92 6.82
N PHE A 68 -11.22 -12.52 7.46
CA PHE A 68 -11.38 -11.18 7.98
C PHE A 68 -10.72 -11.07 9.36
N TYR A 69 -9.78 -10.13 9.52
CA TYR A 69 -9.07 -9.93 10.78
C TYR A 69 -9.33 -8.52 11.35
N PRO A 70 -10.14 -8.40 12.43
CA PRO A 70 -10.50 -7.11 13.02
C PRO A 70 -9.37 -6.49 13.88
N ALA A 71 -8.19 -6.31 13.28
CA ALA A 71 -7.01 -5.76 13.95
C ALA A 71 -7.24 -4.33 14.44
N ILE A 72 -7.75 -3.44 13.59
CA ILE A 72 -7.80 -2.00 13.79
C ILE A 72 -8.74 -1.66 14.94
N SER A 73 -9.96 -2.17 14.90
CA SER A 73 -10.99 -1.99 15.91
C SER A 73 -10.54 -2.54 17.27
N GLN A 74 -9.97 -3.75 17.30
CA GLN A 74 -9.52 -4.38 18.54
C GLN A 74 -8.27 -3.71 19.12
N LEU A 75 -7.26 -3.46 18.30
CA LEU A 75 -5.97 -2.98 18.77
C LEU A 75 -5.99 -1.48 19.05
N LYS A 76 -6.73 -0.65 18.30
CA LYS A 76 -6.83 0.79 18.60
C LYS A 76 -7.43 1.05 19.98
N GLY A 77 -8.45 0.29 20.37
CA GLY A 77 -9.08 0.39 21.69
C GLY A 77 -8.19 -0.12 22.83
N ARG A 78 -7.43 -1.21 22.60
CA ARG A 78 -6.46 -1.74 23.58
C ARG A 78 -5.26 -0.81 23.73
N PHE A 79 -4.74 -0.30 22.62
CA PHE A 79 -3.61 0.62 22.60
C PHE A 79 -3.95 1.95 23.27
N ARG A 80 -5.12 2.54 23.00
CA ARG A 80 -5.56 3.76 23.70
C ARG A 80 -5.63 3.57 25.22
N ARG A 81 -6.15 2.42 25.67
CA ARG A 81 -6.22 2.09 27.10
C ARG A 81 -4.82 1.91 27.70
N LEU A 82 -3.93 1.23 26.98
CA LEU A 82 -2.56 1.01 27.42
C LEU A 82 -1.77 2.31 27.48
N SER A 83 -1.91 3.19 26.47
CA SER A 83 -1.24 4.49 26.45
C SER A 83 -1.77 5.43 27.54
N LEU A 84 -3.08 5.44 27.80
CA LEU A 84 -3.68 6.23 28.88
C LEU A 84 -3.28 5.71 30.25
N GLY A 85 -3.31 4.39 30.46
CA GLY A 85 -2.90 3.77 31.71
C GLY A 85 -1.42 4.02 32.00
N LEU A 86 -0.56 3.81 31.01
CA LEU A 86 0.88 4.03 31.13
C LEU A 86 1.18 5.52 31.34
N GLY A 87 0.52 6.43 30.62
CA GLY A 87 0.63 7.87 30.85
C GLY A 87 0.22 8.30 32.27
N ALA A 88 -0.91 7.80 32.77
CA ALA A 88 -1.38 8.09 34.12
C ALA A 88 -0.43 7.54 35.20
N SER A 89 0.06 6.31 35.03
CA SER A 89 1.06 5.72 35.94
C SER A 89 2.36 6.53 35.95
N LEU A 90 2.85 6.94 34.78
CA LEU A 90 4.07 7.75 34.67
C LEU A 90 3.91 9.14 35.29
N MET A 91 2.76 9.79 35.11
CA MET A 91 2.46 11.06 35.78
C MET A 91 2.39 10.89 37.31
N GLY A 92 1.76 9.84 37.80
CA GLY A 92 1.68 9.54 39.23
C GLY A 92 3.06 9.29 39.85
N ILE A 93 3.90 8.47 39.21
CA ILE A 93 5.26 8.19 39.68
C ILE A 93 6.11 9.47 39.62
N SER A 94 6.02 10.23 38.53
CA SER A 94 6.77 11.49 38.40
C SER A 94 6.37 12.51 39.46
N GLY A 95 5.07 12.65 39.74
CA GLY A 95 4.55 13.51 40.80
C GLY A 95 5.01 13.08 42.19
N LEU A 96 5.04 11.76 42.45
CA LEU A 96 5.57 11.21 43.71
C LEU A 96 7.07 11.51 43.88
N VAL A 97 7.87 11.32 42.84
CA VAL A 97 9.32 11.61 42.86
C VAL A 97 9.56 13.10 43.12
N VAL A 98 8.84 14.00 42.44
CA VAL A 98 8.95 15.45 42.66
C VAL A 98 8.56 15.82 44.10
N TYR A 99 7.51 15.21 44.64
CA TYR A 99 7.10 15.41 46.03
C TYR A 99 8.15 14.93 47.04
N MET A 100 8.72 13.74 46.84
CA MET A 100 9.75 13.21 47.73
C MET A 100 11.03 14.05 47.71
N VAL A 101 11.38 14.64 46.55
CA VAL A 101 12.48 15.60 46.44
C VAL A 101 12.14 16.92 47.15
N SER A 102 10.92 17.43 47.01
CA SER A 102 10.52 18.71 47.62
C SER A 102 10.43 18.66 49.15
N VAL A 103 10.07 17.50 49.72
CA VAL A 103 10.04 17.26 51.17
C VAL A 103 11.41 16.81 51.71
N GLY A 104 12.42 16.67 50.84
CA GLY A 104 13.79 16.31 51.23
C GLY A 104 14.00 14.83 51.59
N GLN A 105 13.07 13.95 51.20
CA GLN A 105 13.22 12.50 51.37
C GLN A 105 14.12 11.86 50.32
N LEU A 106 14.27 12.50 49.16
CA LEU A 106 15.21 12.12 48.10
C LEU A 106 16.10 13.31 47.76
N SER A 107 17.37 13.04 47.50
CA SER A 107 18.25 14.01 46.85
C SER A 107 17.83 14.22 45.38
N VAL A 108 18.24 15.36 44.82
CA VAL A 108 18.01 15.67 43.40
C VAL A 108 18.59 14.58 42.49
N THR A 109 19.77 14.04 42.83
CA THR A 109 20.44 12.98 42.07
C THR A 109 19.67 11.66 42.13
N GLU A 110 19.13 11.28 43.29
CA GLU A 110 18.27 10.09 43.41
C GLU A 110 16.95 10.27 42.64
N GLY A 111 16.38 11.47 42.66
CA GLY A 111 15.21 11.81 41.83
C GLY A 111 15.46 11.61 40.34
N TYR A 112 16.65 11.97 39.83
CA TYR A 112 17.02 11.71 38.44
C TYR A 112 17.11 10.22 38.12
N TYR A 113 17.67 9.40 39.02
CA TYR A 113 17.72 7.95 38.83
C TYR A 113 16.32 7.31 38.81
N CYS A 114 15.38 7.84 39.58
CA CYS A 114 13.98 7.41 39.53
C CYS A 114 13.25 7.85 38.24
N ALA A 115 13.62 9.00 37.66
CA ALA A 115 13.03 9.52 36.44
C ALA A 115 13.59 8.90 35.15
N LEU A 116 14.83 8.39 35.16
CA LEU A 116 15.50 7.82 33.99
C LEU A 116 14.74 6.62 33.36
N PRO A 117 14.27 5.62 34.13
CA PRO A 117 13.48 4.51 33.61
C PRO A 117 12.16 4.96 32.96
N ILE A 118 11.56 6.04 33.45
CA ILE A 118 10.32 6.61 32.90
C ILE A 118 10.55 7.09 31.46
N LEU A 119 11.70 7.72 31.20
CA LEU A 119 12.09 8.17 29.86
C LEU A 119 12.34 6.99 28.90
N PHE A 120 12.78 5.84 29.40
CA PHE A 120 12.98 4.63 28.59
C PHE A 120 11.68 3.91 28.22
N VAL A 121 10.64 3.98 29.06
CA VAL A 121 9.34 3.32 28.79
C VAL A 121 8.42 4.20 27.92
N LEU A 122 8.56 5.52 28.01
CA LEU A 122 7.77 6.50 27.25
C LEU A 122 7.71 6.25 25.71
N PRO A 123 8.79 5.85 25.02
CA PRO A 123 8.74 5.55 23.59
C PRO A 123 8.08 4.21 23.24
N PHE A 124 7.84 3.31 24.20
CA PHE A 124 7.32 1.97 23.92
C PHE A 124 5.91 1.97 23.30
N PRO A 125 4.91 2.69 23.85
CA PRO A 125 3.62 2.85 23.19
C PRO A 125 3.77 3.40 21.76
N TRP A 126 4.58 4.44 21.59
CA TRP A 126 4.82 5.03 20.27
C TRP A 126 5.36 3.99 19.26
N SER A 127 6.29 3.15 19.68
CA SER A 127 6.87 2.09 18.85
C SER A 127 5.86 1.00 18.45
N LEU A 128 4.91 0.66 19.33
CA LEU A 128 3.84 -0.31 19.05
C LEU A 128 2.77 0.29 18.12
N TYR A 129 2.35 1.53 18.38
CA TYR A 129 1.46 2.27 17.47
C TYR A 129 2.07 2.35 16.07
N ARG A 130 3.38 2.61 15.98
CA ARG A 130 4.13 2.62 14.72
C ARG A 130 4.06 1.28 13.99
N ARG A 131 4.40 0.17 14.66
CA ARG A 131 4.34 -1.17 14.03
C ARG A 131 2.94 -1.52 13.58
N MET A 132 1.93 -1.21 14.38
CA MET A 132 0.54 -1.41 14.00
C MET A 132 0.15 -0.60 12.78
N GLY A 133 0.56 0.66 12.70
CA GLY A 133 0.41 1.50 11.50
C GLY A 133 1.02 0.84 10.27
N GLU A 134 2.20 0.24 10.37
CA GLU A 134 2.83 -0.48 9.25
C GLU A 134 2.04 -1.72 8.82
N TYR A 135 1.47 -2.49 9.76
CA TYR A 135 0.60 -3.62 9.42
C TYR A 135 -0.72 -3.17 8.80
N MET A 136 -1.29 -2.06 9.29
CA MET A 136 -2.50 -1.45 8.75
C MET A 136 -2.28 -0.84 7.37
N ASP A 137 -1.10 -0.26 7.12
CA ASP A 137 -0.70 0.31 5.82
C ASP A 137 -0.57 -0.78 4.74
N ARG A 138 -0.32 -2.05 5.13
CA ARG A 138 -0.35 -3.19 4.20
C ARG A 138 -1.77 -3.65 3.85
N GLY A 139 -2.74 -3.45 4.74
CA GLY A 139 -4.20 -3.61 4.56
C GLY A 139 -4.75 -5.00 4.19
N SER A 140 -4.01 -5.80 3.40
CA SER A 140 -4.30 -7.18 3.03
C SER A 140 -3.02 -7.93 2.68
N TYR A 141 -3.11 -9.25 2.58
CA TYR A 141 -2.11 -10.08 1.93
C TYR A 141 -2.73 -11.39 1.43
N TYR A 142 -2.14 -11.94 0.38
CA TYR A 142 -2.48 -13.24 -0.18
C TYR A 142 -1.51 -14.32 0.30
N LEU A 143 -2.03 -15.40 0.87
CA LEU A 143 -1.31 -16.61 1.21
C LEU A 143 -1.44 -17.60 0.06
N GLN A 144 -0.40 -17.68 -0.77
CA GLN A 144 -0.40 -18.47 -2.01
C GLN A 144 -0.60 -19.97 -1.76
N GLU A 145 0.07 -20.53 -0.75
CA GLU A 145 -0.02 -21.96 -0.38
C GLU A 145 -1.45 -22.38 -0.03
N GLU A 146 -2.17 -21.52 0.70
CA GLU A 146 -3.52 -21.79 1.19
C GLU A 146 -4.62 -21.17 0.31
N ARG A 147 -4.25 -20.49 -0.79
CA ARG A 147 -5.15 -19.68 -1.64
C ARG A 147 -6.11 -18.82 -0.81
N THR A 148 -5.55 -18.17 0.20
CA THR A 148 -6.31 -17.46 1.23
C THR A 148 -5.99 -15.97 1.18
N VAL A 149 -7.04 -15.16 1.15
CA VAL A 149 -6.98 -13.69 1.19
C VAL A 149 -7.24 -13.25 2.62
N VAL A 150 -6.24 -12.66 3.26
CA VAL A 150 -6.38 -12.07 4.59
C VAL A 150 -6.56 -10.57 4.45
N ILE A 151 -7.67 -10.02 4.96
CA ILE A 151 -7.98 -8.58 4.89
C ILE A 151 -8.30 -8.06 6.28
N TYR A 152 -7.74 -6.90 6.62
CA TYR A 152 -8.01 -6.22 7.88
C TYR A 152 -9.33 -5.42 7.84
N ASP A 153 -9.84 -5.04 9.01
CA ASP A 153 -10.98 -4.13 9.17
C ASP A 153 -10.62 -2.70 8.75
N LEU A 154 -10.66 -2.46 7.44
CA LEU A 154 -10.39 -1.19 6.79
C LEU A 154 -11.66 -0.35 6.62
N PRO A 155 -11.54 0.97 6.40
CA PRO A 155 -12.65 1.78 5.87
C PRO A 155 -13.20 1.17 4.58
N ARG A 156 -14.52 1.18 4.42
CA ARG A 156 -15.23 0.47 3.33
C ARG A 156 -14.65 0.64 1.92
N GLY A 157 -14.34 1.87 1.50
CA GLY A 157 -13.70 2.11 0.19
C GLY A 157 -12.34 1.43 0.06
N ARG A 158 -11.49 1.51 1.09
CA ARG A 158 -10.20 0.79 1.10
C ARG A 158 -10.39 -0.72 1.12
N PHE A 159 -11.33 -1.21 1.92
CA PHE A 159 -11.65 -2.65 1.97
C PHE A 159 -12.00 -3.20 0.59
N LEU A 160 -12.95 -2.56 -0.11
CA LEU A 160 -13.37 -2.95 -1.46
C LEU A 160 -12.23 -2.88 -2.48
N SER A 161 -11.41 -1.82 -2.42
CA SER A 161 -10.26 -1.69 -3.30
C SER A 161 -9.21 -2.79 -3.08
N TYR A 162 -8.99 -3.18 -1.82
CA TYR A 162 -8.04 -4.25 -1.48
C TYR A 162 -8.59 -5.61 -1.86
N CYS A 163 -9.89 -5.86 -1.67
CA CYS A 163 -10.56 -7.05 -2.21
C CYS A 163 -10.36 -7.17 -3.72
N ALA A 164 -10.56 -6.07 -4.46
CA ALA A 164 -10.37 -6.06 -5.91
C ALA A 164 -8.93 -6.41 -6.32
N HIS A 165 -7.92 -5.92 -5.59
CA HIS A 165 -6.52 -6.25 -5.83
C HIS A 165 -6.22 -7.73 -5.59
N GLU A 166 -6.60 -8.24 -4.42
CA GLU A 166 -6.27 -9.62 -4.02
C GLU A 166 -7.04 -10.65 -4.85
N LEU A 167 -8.29 -10.36 -5.23
CA LEU A 167 -9.08 -11.19 -6.14
C LEU A 167 -8.49 -11.19 -7.56
N ALA A 168 -8.07 -10.04 -8.07
CA ALA A 168 -7.38 -9.98 -9.34
C ALA A 168 -6.09 -10.81 -9.28
N PHE A 169 -5.26 -10.59 -8.28
CA PHE A 169 -4.02 -11.36 -8.10
C PHE A 169 -4.29 -12.87 -8.01
N HIS A 170 -5.31 -13.28 -7.25
CA HIS A 170 -5.74 -14.68 -7.19
C HIS A 170 -6.12 -15.24 -8.56
N LEU A 171 -6.97 -14.54 -9.32
CA LEU A 171 -7.38 -14.95 -10.66
C LEU A 171 -6.17 -15.13 -11.58
N LEU A 172 -5.23 -14.17 -11.55
CA LEU A 172 -4.02 -14.26 -12.35
C LEU A 172 -3.15 -15.47 -11.96
N MET A 173 -3.07 -15.79 -10.66
CA MET A 173 -2.34 -16.97 -10.19
C MET A 173 -3.00 -18.29 -10.60
N VAL A 174 -4.32 -18.32 -10.79
CA VAL A 174 -5.06 -19.53 -11.18
C VAL A 174 -5.07 -19.71 -12.69
N GLU A 175 -5.29 -18.64 -13.46
CA GLU A 175 -5.52 -18.73 -14.91
C GLU A 175 -4.40 -18.08 -15.75
N GLY A 176 -3.73 -17.09 -15.20
CA GLY A 176 -2.80 -16.22 -15.91
C GLY A 176 -1.43 -16.83 -16.23
N PRO A 177 -0.59 -16.05 -16.92
CA PRO A 177 0.83 -16.38 -17.14
C PRO A 177 1.63 -16.33 -15.83
N SER A 178 2.63 -17.20 -15.71
CA SER A 178 3.40 -17.45 -14.47
C SER A 178 4.49 -16.41 -14.18
N TRP A 179 4.34 -15.16 -14.62
CA TRP A 179 5.43 -14.18 -14.56
C TRP A 179 5.26 -13.19 -13.41
N GLU A 180 6.15 -13.32 -12.43
CA GLU A 180 6.08 -12.57 -11.16
C GLU A 180 6.18 -11.05 -11.35
N PHE A 181 6.99 -10.58 -12.30
CA PHE A 181 7.17 -9.15 -12.56
C PHE A 181 5.83 -8.47 -12.88
N TYR A 182 5.07 -9.01 -13.83
CA TYR A 182 3.85 -8.39 -14.34
C TYR A 182 2.66 -8.50 -13.39
N GLY A 183 2.64 -9.50 -12.52
CA GLY A 183 1.45 -9.83 -11.73
C GLY A 183 0.95 -8.69 -10.86
N TRP A 184 1.87 -7.96 -10.22
CA TRP A 184 1.50 -6.84 -9.34
C TRP A 184 0.95 -5.63 -10.10
N GLY A 185 1.55 -5.26 -11.23
CA GLY A 185 1.11 -4.15 -12.06
C GLY A 185 -0.21 -4.44 -12.76
N TRP A 186 -0.38 -5.68 -13.25
CA TRP A 186 -1.64 -6.14 -13.82
C TRP A 186 -2.76 -6.05 -12.77
N ALA A 187 -2.53 -6.60 -11.57
CA ALA A 187 -3.51 -6.58 -10.49
C ALA A 187 -3.85 -5.14 -10.06
N ARG A 188 -2.89 -4.21 -10.08
CA ARG A 188 -3.13 -2.79 -9.81
C ARG A 188 -4.03 -2.13 -10.86
N GLY A 189 -3.83 -2.44 -12.14
CA GLY A 189 -4.67 -1.94 -13.22
C GLY A 189 -6.09 -2.49 -13.16
N VAL A 190 -6.24 -3.80 -12.97
CA VAL A 190 -7.55 -4.44 -12.78
C VAL A 190 -8.26 -3.92 -11.53
N GLN A 191 -7.53 -3.74 -10.42
CA GLN A 191 -8.06 -3.11 -9.21
C GLN A 191 -8.68 -1.74 -9.51
N ARG A 192 -8.05 -0.89 -10.34
CA ARG A 192 -8.60 0.41 -10.73
C ARG A 192 -9.93 0.23 -11.46
N LEU A 193 -9.97 -0.64 -12.47
CA LEU A 193 -11.17 -0.89 -13.28
C LEU A 193 -12.33 -1.44 -12.45
N VAL A 194 -12.06 -2.40 -11.58
CA VAL A 194 -13.05 -2.97 -10.66
C VAL A 194 -13.50 -1.95 -9.63
N SER A 195 -12.56 -1.17 -9.06
CA SER A 195 -12.87 -0.14 -8.06
C SER A 195 -13.76 0.98 -8.63
N GLU A 196 -13.56 1.34 -9.90
CA GLU A 196 -14.43 2.29 -10.62
C GLU A 196 -15.88 1.78 -10.68
N LYS A 197 -16.09 0.48 -10.92
CA LYS A 197 -17.42 -0.14 -10.96
C LYS A 197 -18.02 -0.40 -9.58
N LEU A 198 -17.18 -0.62 -8.56
CA LEU A 198 -17.64 -0.82 -7.18
C LEU A 198 -18.17 0.47 -6.54
N GLY A 199 -17.60 1.62 -6.90
CA GLY A 199 -17.94 2.89 -6.27
C GLY A 199 -17.51 2.95 -4.80
N GLU A 200 -18.25 3.69 -3.98
CA GLU A 200 -18.08 3.73 -2.52
C GLU A 200 -16.67 4.14 -2.06
N GLY A 201 -15.99 4.93 -2.90
CA GLY A 201 -14.64 5.42 -2.66
C GLY A 201 -13.53 4.38 -2.81
N ALA A 202 -13.84 3.21 -3.37
CA ALA A 202 -12.83 2.21 -3.75
C ALA A 202 -11.87 2.75 -4.81
N LEU A 203 -12.37 3.53 -5.77
CA LEU A 203 -11.54 4.12 -6.83
C LEU A 203 -10.49 5.08 -6.24
N ALA A 204 -10.88 5.93 -5.30
CA ALA A 204 -9.95 6.82 -4.59
C ALA A 204 -8.81 6.03 -3.94
N ALA A 205 -9.13 4.94 -3.23
CA ALA A 205 -8.13 4.09 -2.57
C ALA A 205 -7.19 3.39 -3.58
N SER A 206 -7.73 2.93 -4.71
CA SER A 206 -6.92 2.34 -5.79
C SER A 206 -5.97 3.36 -6.41
N LEU A 207 -6.45 4.58 -6.66
CA LEU A 207 -5.67 5.66 -7.27
C LEU A 207 -4.61 6.22 -6.32
N GLU A 208 -4.88 6.30 -5.01
CA GLU A 208 -3.87 6.66 -3.99
C GLU A 208 -2.64 5.75 -4.08
N LEU A 209 -2.86 4.43 -4.22
CA LEU A 209 -1.79 3.45 -4.34
C LEU A 209 -1.09 3.50 -5.71
N MET A 210 -1.88 3.59 -6.79
CA MET A 210 -1.35 3.65 -8.16
C MET A 210 -0.48 4.89 -8.38
N VAL A 211 -0.94 6.09 -7.98
CA VAL A 211 -0.15 7.32 -8.07
C VAL A 211 1.11 7.22 -7.22
N GLY A 212 1.03 6.57 -6.07
CA GLY A 212 2.17 6.29 -5.21
C GLY A 212 3.23 5.41 -5.87
N GLU A 213 2.81 4.36 -6.58
CA GLU A 213 3.66 3.45 -7.36
C GLU A 213 4.27 4.17 -8.57
N LEU A 214 3.48 4.91 -9.34
CA LEU A 214 3.97 5.69 -10.48
C LEU A 214 5.02 6.73 -10.06
N ARG A 215 4.83 7.37 -8.89
CA ARG A 215 5.86 8.26 -8.32
C ARG A 215 7.16 7.52 -8.01
N VAL A 216 7.10 6.30 -7.47
CA VAL A 216 8.28 5.46 -7.21
C VAL A 216 8.98 5.10 -8.51
N ALA A 217 8.23 4.62 -9.51
CA ALA A 217 8.76 4.25 -10.82
C ALA A 217 9.45 5.42 -11.52
N LEU A 218 8.78 6.57 -11.65
CA LEU A 218 9.34 7.79 -12.25
C LEU A 218 10.58 8.28 -11.48
N GLY A 219 10.58 8.16 -10.16
CA GLY A 219 11.71 8.55 -9.33
C GLY A 219 12.95 7.68 -9.56
N TRP A 220 12.76 6.38 -9.78
CA TRP A 220 13.85 5.46 -10.11
C TRP A 220 14.31 5.66 -11.56
N LEU A 221 13.40 5.68 -12.53
CA LEU A 221 13.71 5.94 -13.94
C LEU A 221 14.43 7.28 -14.15
N SER A 222 14.07 8.32 -13.41
CA SER A 222 14.78 9.61 -13.44
C SER A 222 16.26 9.48 -13.03
N ARG A 223 16.56 8.63 -12.04
CA ARG A 223 17.92 8.41 -11.56
C ARG A 223 18.74 7.59 -12.56
N GLU A 224 18.17 6.50 -13.07
CA GLU A 224 18.86 5.60 -13.98
C GLU A 224 19.01 6.19 -15.40
N GLY A 225 17.99 6.85 -15.92
CA GLY A 225 18.00 7.42 -17.27
C GLY A 225 18.57 8.83 -17.36
N GLY A 226 19.04 9.42 -16.26
CA GLY A 226 19.57 10.79 -16.23
C GLY A 226 18.54 11.89 -16.58
N LYS A 227 17.24 11.55 -16.67
CA LYS A 227 16.17 12.51 -16.98
C LYS A 227 15.73 13.25 -15.72
N PRO A 228 15.55 14.59 -15.74
CA PRO A 228 15.15 15.33 -14.54
C PRO A 228 13.71 15.01 -14.14
N LEU A 229 13.49 14.57 -12.90
CA LEU A 229 12.15 14.35 -12.37
C LEU A 229 11.40 15.69 -12.18
N PRO A 230 10.24 15.90 -12.84
CA PRO A 230 9.47 17.13 -12.70
C PRO A 230 9.06 17.41 -11.25
N SER A 231 9.03 18.69 -10.86
CA SER A 231 8.73 19.10 -9.48
C SER A 231 7.34 18.69 -9.01
N TRP A 232 6.37 18.63 -9.92
CA TRP A 232 5.01 18.18 -9.61
C TRP A 232 4.95 16.68 -9.27
N VAL A 233 5.82 15.85 -9.87
CA VAL A 233 5.93 14.41 -9.57
C VAL A 233 6.48 14.21 -8.16
N LYS A 234 7.50 14.99 -7.77
CA LYS A 234 8.07 14.99 -6.41
C LYS A 234 7.04 15.32 -5.32
N ARG A 235 5.96 16.02 -5.68
CA ARG A 235 4.88 16.44 -4.77
C ARG A 235 3.67 15.51 -4.81
N LEU A 236 3.66 14.45 -5.64
CA LEU A 236 2.54 13.53 -5.70
C LEU A 236 2.29 12.86 -4.35
N PRO A 237 1.03 12.69 -3.92
CA PRO A 237 0.74 11.90 -2.73
C PRO A 237 1.24 10.47 -2.94
N SER A 238 1.85 9.88 -1.91
CA SER A 238 2.33 8.52 -1.98
C SER A 238 2.28 7.91 -0.59
N PRO A 239 1.65 6.74 -0.40
CA PRO A 239 1.72 6.02 0.87
C PRO A 239 3.14 5.55 1.18
N TYR A 240 4.02 5.51 0.18
CA TYR A 240 5.41 5.08 0.28
C TYR A 240 6.39 6.22 0.60
N HIS A 241 5.96 7.47 0.49
CA HIS A 241 6.80 8.64 0.79
C HIS A 241 6.17 9.51 1.88
N LYS A 242 6.78 9.52 3.07
CA LYS A 242 6.39 10.40 4.17
C LYS A 242 7.28 11.66 4.19
N PRO A 243 6.75 12.85 4.53
CA PRO A 243 7.59 14.04 4.69
C PRO A 243 8.63 13.82 5.80
N TRP A 244 9.80 14.46 5.70
CA TRP A 244 10.99 14.16 6.53
C TRP A 244 10.73 14.12 8.05
N TRP A 245 9.90 15.02 8.58
CA TRP A 245 9.53 15.02 9.99
C TRP A 245 8.67 13.80 10.32
N SER A 246 7.67 13.49 9.50
CA SER A 246 6.88 12.26 9.62
C SER A 246 7.75 11.03 9.42
N ALA A 247 8.73 11.04 8.51
CA ALA A 247 9.67 9.96 8.25
C ALA A 247 10.61 9.71 9.44
N PHE A 248 11.07 10.77 10.11
CA PHE A 248 11.86 10.69 11.35
C PHE A 248 11.04 10.07 12.49
N TRP A 249 9.78 10.48 12.65
CA TRP A 249 8.90 9.96 13.69
C TRP A 249 8.31 8.57 13.38
N SER A 250 8.18 8.21 12.09
CA SER A 250 7.57 6.96 11.62
C SER A 250 8.57 5.90 11.15
N GLY A 251 9.87 6.22 11.07
CA GLY A 251 10.91 5.31 10.59
C GLY A 251 10.65 4.89 9.15
N GLN A 252 10.69 5.84 8.21
CA GLN A 252 10.48 5.53 6.79
C GLN A 252 11.47 4.45 6.35
N LYS A 253 10.95 3.29 5.92
CA LYS A 253 11.77 2.27 5.27
C LYS A 253 12.24 2.82 3.93
N GLU A 254 13.51 2.58 3.61
CA GLU A 254 13.99 2.74 2.24
C GLU A 254 13.05 1.99 1.28
N ILE A 255 12.92 2.51 0.06
CA ILE A 255 12.13 1.85 -0.98
C ILE A 255 12.76 0.47 -1.21
N THR A 256 12.07 -0.58 -0.81
CA THR A 256 12.53 -1.95 -1.03
C THR A 256 12.47 -2.29 -2.53
N TYR A 257 13.37 -3.15 -3.01
CA TYR A 257 13.34 -3.64 -4.40
C TYR A 257 12.01 -4.30 -4.77
N SER A 258 11.35 -4.99 -3.84
CA SER A 258 10.00 -5.55 -4.08
C SER A 258 8.94 -4.49 -4.42
N LEU A 259 8.98 -3.33 -3.76
CA LEU A 259 8.10 -2.20 -4.06
C LEU A 259 8.47 -1.54 -5.39
N LEU A 260 9.77 -1.47 -5.70
CA LEU A 260 10.24 -0.94 -6.96
C LEU A 260 9.79 -1.81 -8.15
N GLY A 261 9.95 -3.13 -8.07
CA GLY A 261 9.48 -4.07 -9.09
C GLY A 261 7.97 -3.94 -9.32
N ARG A 262 7.18 -3.86 -8.23
CA ARG A 262 5.74 -3.54 -8.30
C ARG A 262 5.47 -2.20 -9.01
N ALA A 263 6.20 -1.15 -8.64
CA ALA A 263 6.01 0.17 -9.21
C ALA A 263 6.30 0.22 -10.72
N LEU A 264 7.38 -0.44 -11.16
CA LEU A 264 7.75 -0.54 -12.57
C LEU A 264 6.75 -1.39 -13.35
N SER A 265 6.26 -2.47 -12.76
CA SER A 265 5.17 -3.27 -13.32
C SER A 265 3.88 -2.47 -13.50
N THR A 266 3.50 -1.68 -12.48
CA THR A 266 2.36 -0.76 -12.57
C THR A 266 2.57 0.28 -13.68
N ALA A 267 3.76 0.88 -13.79
CA ALA A 267 4.08 1.83 -14.85
C ALA A 267 3.96 1.21 -16.24
N HIS A 268 4.45 -0.03 -16.41
CA HIS A 268 4.36 -0.77 -17.67
C HIS A 268 2.90 -0.97 -18.12
N PHE A 269 2.03 -1.49 -17.24
CA PHE A 269 0.63 -1.68 -17.57
C PHE A 269 -0.12 -0.37 -17.82
N GLN A 270 0.22 0.70 -17.11
CA GLN A 270 -0.37 2.01 -17.34
C GLN A 270 0.04 2.63 -18.68
N LEU A 271 1.26 2.38 -19.15
CA LEU A 271 1.67 2.73 -20.51
C LEU A 271 0.89 1.92 -21.55
N LEU A 272 0.82 0.60 -21.40
CA LEU A 272 0.08 -0.23 -22.34
C LEU A 272 -1.41 0.13 -22.40
N GLU A 273 -2.04 0.39 -21.25
CA GLU A 273 -3.43 0.83 -21.19
C GLU A 273 -3.64 2.17 -21.92
N ALA A 274 -2.68 3.09 -21.85
CA ALA A 274 -2.78 4.37 -22.55
C ALA A 274 -2.63 4.23 -24.08
N GLN A 275 -1.92 3.20 -24.54
CA GLN A 275 -1.69 2.93 -25.96
C GLN A 275 -2.83 2.11 -26.57
N ASP A 276 -3.19 1.03 -25.89
CA ASP A 276 -4.05 -0.04 -26.44
C ASP A 276 -5.45 -0.06 -25.78
N GLY A 277 -5.65 0.76 -24.74
CA GLY A 277 -6.87 0.78 -23.94
C GLY A 277 -6.93 -0.30 -22.85
N PRO A 278 -8.02 -0.34 -22.07
CA PRO A 278 -8.19 -1.28 -20.96
C PRO A 278 -8.31 -2.75 -21.39
N GLY A 279 -8.43 -3.04 -22.68
CA GLY A 279 -8.44 -4.41 -23.21
C GLY A 279 -7.16 -5.19 -22.90
N VAL A 280 -6.04 -4.49 -22.68
CA VAL A 280 -4.73 -5.10 -22.39
C VAL A 280 -4.75 -6.05 -21.18
N TYR A 281 -5.58 -5.77 -20.17
CA TYR A 281 -5.65 -6.65 -18.99
C TYR A 281 -6.27 -8.00 -19.33
N LYS A 282 -7.28 -8.01 -20.22
CA LYS A 282 -7.88 -9.26 -20.72
C LYS A 282 -6.92 -9.98 -21.66
N ASP A 283 -6.26 -9.25 -22.56
CA ASP A 283 -5.27 -9.82 -23.49
C ASP A 283 -4.12 -10.51 -22.74
N TYR A 284 -3.64 -9.91 -21.64
CA TYR A 284 -2.60 -10.51 -20.79
C TYR A 284 -3.09 -11.79 -20.12
N LEU A 285 -4.32 -11.78 -19.58
CA LEU A 285 -4.92 -12.96 -18.93
C LEU A 285 -5.13 -14.10 -19.92
N ASP A 286 -5.60 -13.79 -21.13
CA ASP A 286 -5.89 -14.75 -22.20
C ASP A 286 -4.62 -15.33 -22.86
N LYS A 287 -3.42 -14.97 -22.36
CA LYS A 287 -2.13 -15.44 -22.90
C LYS A 287 -2.04 -15.23 -24.41
N ARG A 288 -2.55 -14.10 -24.91
CA ARG A 288 -2.25 -13.68 -26.28
C ARG A 288 -0.78 -13.29 -26.29
N VAL A 289 0.08 -14.29 -26.47
CA VAL A 289 1.54 -14.15 -26.50
C VAL A 289 1.87 -13.24 -27.66
N ASP A 290 2.35 -12.06 -27.32
CA ASP A 290 2.68 -10.96 -28.19
C ASP A 290 4.03 -10.42 -27.70
N GLU A 291 4.78 -9.75 -28.57
CA GLU A 291 6.12 -9.20 -28.30
C GLU A 291 6.16 -8.19 -27.13
N ARG A 292 4.98 -7.80 -26.61
CA ARG A 292 4.76 -6.99 -25.40
C ARG A 292 5.11 -7.72 -24.10
N TRP A 293 5.16 -9.04 -24.14
CA TRP A 293 5.18 -9.94 -22.98
C TRP A 293 6.51 -10.70 -22.93
N LEU A 294 7.62 -9.99 -22.73
CA LEU A 294 8.94 -10.63 -22.60
C LEU A 294 9.11 -11.21 -21.19
N PHE A 295 9.88 -12.29 -21.06
CA PHE A 295 10.28 -12.74 -19.74
C PHE A 295 11.24 -11.71 -19.14
N VAL A 296 10.91 -11.20 -17.96
CA VAL A 296 11.67 -10.14 -17.30
C VAL A 296 11.75 -10.48 -15.81
N SER A 297 12.94 -10.35 -15.24
CA SER A 297 13.14 -10.59 -13.80
C SER A 297 12.24 -9.69 -12.97
N SER A 298 11.77 -10.20 -11.83
CA SER A 298 11.06 -9.38 -10.85
C SER A 298 11.98 -8.42 -10.08
N ASP A 299 13.30 -8.63 -10.14
CA ASP A 299 14.31 -7.77 -9.49
C ASP A 299 14.88 -6.75 -10.49
N PRO A 300 14.57 -5.44 -10.34
CA PRO A 300 15.08 -4.40 -11.22
C PRO A 300 16.60 -4.25 -11.23
N ARG A 301 17.33 -4.87 -10.28
CA ARG A 301 18.80 -4.90 -10.30
C ARG A 301 19.33 -5.77 -11.42
N GLU A 302 18.66 -6.88 -11.69
CA GLU A 302 19.08 -7.83 -12.73
C GLU A 302 18.96 -7.19 -14.11
N TRP A 303 18.05 -6.25 -14.30
CA TRP A 303 17.83 -5.53 -15.57
C TRP A 303 19.06 -4.72 -15.99
N LEU A 304 19.72 -4.07 -15.03
CA LEU A 304 20.95 -3.31 -15.28
C LEU A 304 22.15 -4.23 -15.58
N GLU A 305 22.10 -5.48 -15.14
CA GLU A 305 23.17 -6.46 -15.32
C GLU A 305 22.97 -7.30 -16.60
N THR A 306 21.72 -7.61 -16.98
CA THR A 306 21.38 -8.44 -18.15
C THR A 306 21.03 -7.63 -19.38
N GLY A 307 20.73 -6.33 -19.25
CA GLY A 307 20.23 -5.50 -20.35
C GLY A 307 18.76 -5.76 -20.70
N ASP A 308 18.02 -6.41 -19.80
CA ASP A 308 16.56 -6.60 -19.88
C ASP A 308 15.77 -5.40 -19.33
#